data_AF-L1L4D6-F1
#
_entry.id   AF-L1L4D6-F1
#
_cell.length_a   1.000
_cell.length_b   1.000
_cell.length_c   1.000
_cell.angle_alpha   90.00
_cell.angle_beta   90.00
_cell.angle_gamma   90.00
#
_symmetry.space_group_name_H-M   'P 1'
#
loop_
_entity.id
_entity.type
_entity.pdbx_description
1 polymer ?
#
loop_
_entity_poly.entity_id
_entity_poly.type
_entity_poly.pdbx_seq_one_letter_code
_entity_poly.pdbx_strand_id
1 'polypeptide(L)'
;MELELPLAVGVDGSEAGMRAVDWAADEAALRGLPLRLVYASLWQRYEGAALAEDLGKPAEQVLGEDIVESAARRARARRPEVKVSTEVVPEEPE
;
A
#
# COMPACT_ATOMS: atom_id res chain seq x y z
N MET A 1 14.95 -20.60 11.72
CA MET A 1 14.32 -19.27 11.80
C MET A 1 12.97 -19.43 11.14
N GLU A 2 11.89 -19.42 11.92
CA GLU A 2 10.54 -19.48 11.37
C GLU A 2 10.30 -18.19 10.58
N LEU A 3 10.00 -18.31 9.29
CA LEU A 3 9.62 -17.16 8.47
C LEU A 3 8.16 -16.84 8.82
N GLU A 4 7.96 -15.96 9.79
CA GLU A 4 6.65 -15.36 10.00
C GLU A 4 6.28 -14.53 8.76
N LEU A 5 5.35 -15.07 7.97
CA LEU A 5 4.85 -14.40 6.78
C LEU A 5 4.05 -13.16 7.22
N PRO A 6 4.29 -11.99 6.61
CA PRO A 6 3.56 -10.78 6.96
C PRO A 6 2.09 -10.92 6.59
N LEU A 7 1.22 -10.31 7.40
CA LEU A 7 -0.15 -10.04 6.98
C LEU A 7 -0.10 -8.94 5.91
N ALA A 8 -0.62 -9.21 4.72
CA ALA A 8 -0.64 -8.27 3.61
C ALA A 8 -2.02 -7.62 3.47
N VAL A 9 -2.06 -6.32 3.17
CA VAL A 9 -3.29 -5.58 2.89
C VAL A 9 -3.11 -4.67 1.68
N GLY A 10 -4.05 -4.74 0.74
CA GLY A 10 -4.12 -3.84 -0.40
C GLY A 10 -4.68 -2.48 -0.01
N VAL A 11 -4.10 -1.41 -0.55
CA VAL A 11 -4.59 -0.03 -0.39
C VAL A 11 -4.77 0.61 -1.76
N ASP A 12 -5.84 1.38 -1.93
CA ASP A 12 -6.21 2.06 -3.17
C ASP A 12 -6.52 3.56 -2.95
N GLY A 13 -6.37 4.04 -1.70
CA GLY A 13 -6.68 5.41 -1.30
C GLY A 13 -8.15 5.63 -0.89
N SER A 14 -9.01 4.63 -1.03
CA SER A 14 -10.42 4.73 -0.63
C SER A 14 -10.60 4.63 0.88
N GLU A 15 -11.70 5.18 1.40
CA GLU A 15 -12.11 5.00 2.80
C GLU A 15 -12.35 3.52 3.15
N ALA A 16 -12.77 2.70 2.18
CA ALA A 16 -12.91 1.26 2.37
C ALA A 16 -11.54 0.59 2.56
N GLY A 17 -10.55 0.96 1.75
CA GLY A 17 -9.16 0.54 1.91
C GLY A 17 -8.58 0.97 3.25
N MET A 18 -8.85 2.19 3.71
CA MET A 18 -8.37 2.67 5.01
C MET A 18 -8.99 1.90 6.20
N ARG A 19 -10.24 1.45 6.09
CA ARG A 19 -10.84 0.53 7.09
C ARG A 19 -10.21 -0.86 7.05
N ALA A 20 -9.84 -1.35 5.87
CA ALA A 20 -9.09 -2.61 5.76
C ALA A 20 -7.73 -2.52 6.45
N VAL A 21 -7.04 -1.37 6.34
CA VAL A 21 -5.78 -1.09 7.06
C VAL A 21 -5.97 -1.14 8.58
N ASP A 22 -7.07 -0.57 9.10
CA ASP A 22 -7.35 -0.63 10.55
C ASP A 22 -7.49 -2.06 11.04
N TRP A 23 -8.29 -2.85 10.32
CA TRP A 23 -8.50 -4.25 10.64
C TRP A 23 -7.19 -5.05 10.56
N ALA A 24 -6.41 -4.83 9.50
CA ALA A 24 -5.14 -5.51 9.28
C ALA A 24 -4.11 -5.19 10.37
N ALA A 25 -4.07 -3.95 10.85
CA ALA A 25 -3.21 -3.54 11.96
C ALA A 25 -3.62 -4.21 13.27
N ASP A 26 -4.92 -4.26 13.57
CA ASP A 26 -5.41 -4.98 14.76
C ASP A 26 -5.08 -6.47 14.71
N GLU A 27 -5.31 -7.11 13.56
CA GLU A 27 -5.08 -8.54 13.39
C GLU A 27 -3.58 -8.88 13.45
N ALA A 28 -2.73 -8.03 12.86
CA ALA A 28 -1.28 -8.18 12.94
C ALA A 28 -0.79 -8.08 14.39
N ALA A 29 -1.32 -7.13 15.18
CA ALA A 29 -1.00 -7.01 16.60
C ALA A 29 -1.46 -8.23 17.41
N LEU A 30 -2.67 -8.74 17.14
CA LEU A 30 -3.21 -9.93 17.80
C LEU A 30 -2.39 -11.19 17.52
N ARG A 31 -1.84 -11.31 16.30
CA ARG A 31 -1.06 -12.47 15.87
C ARG A 31 0.45 -12.33 16.06
N GLY A 32 0.92 -11.16 16.49
CA GLY A 32 2.35 -10.86 16.59
C GLY A 32 3.07 -10.80 15.23
N LEU A 33 2.35 -10.57 14.13
CA LEU A 33 2.89 -10.60 12.77
C LEU A 33 3.28 -9.21 12.27
N PRO A 34 4.28 -9.10 11.38
CA PRO A 34 4.53 -7.87 10.63
C PRO A 34 3.37 -7.58 9.65
N LEU A 35 3.14 -6.30 9.37
CA LEU A 35 2.14 -5.82 8.41
C LEU A 35 2.82 -5.30 7.13
N ARG A 36 2.32 -5.74 5.97
CA ARG A 36 2.73 -5.26 4.65
C ARG A 36 1.56 -4.56 3.97
N LEU A 37 1.70 -3.26 3.69
CA LEU A 37 0.75 -2.51 2.87
C LEU A 37 1.20 -2.53 1.42
N VAL A 38 0.28 -2.85 0.52
CA VAL A 38 0.54 -2.99 -0.91
C VAL A 38 -0.37 -2.02 -1.67
N TYR A 39 0.20 -1.05 -2.37
CA TYR A 39 -0.51 -0.26 -3.37
C TYR A 39 -0.21 -0.86 -4.74
N ALA A 40 -1.19 -1.53 -5.34
CA ALA A 40 -1.08 -2.07 -6.69
C ALA A 40 -1.83 -1.12 -7.64
N SER A 41 -1.10 -0.41 -8.50
CA SER A 41 -1.70 0.47 -9.51
C SER A 41 -1.11 0.19 -10.88
N LEU A 42 -2.01 -0.24 -11.79
CA LEU A 42 -1.72 -0.51 -13.20
C LEU A 42 -1.57 0.77 -14.05
N TRP A 43 -1.71 1.95 -13.45
CA TRP A 43 -1.78 3.22 -14.19
C TRP A 43 -0.50 3.52 -14.98
N GLN A 44 0.65 3.02 -14.54
CA GLN A 44 1.91 3.17 -15.28
C GLN A 44 1.89 2.57 -16.70
N ARG A 45 0.98 1.64 -17.02
CA ARG A 45 0.99 0.91 -18.30
C ARG A 45 -0.17 1.23 -19.24
N TYR A 46 -1.32 1.68 -18.74
CA TYR A 46 -2.45 2.07 -19.60
C TYR A 46 -2.30 3.47 -20.20
N GLU A 47 -1.65 4.39 -19.50
CA GLU A 47 -1.46 5.77 -19.96
C GLU A 47 -0.02 6.12 -20.39
N GLY A 48 0.94 5.20 -20.25
CA GLY A 48 2.30 5.40 -20.78
C GLY A 48 2.35 5.59 -22.31
N ALA A 49 1.33 5.15 -23.04
CA ALA A 49 1.21 5.36 -24.48
C ALA A 49 0.35 6.57 -24.88
N ALA A 50 -0.47 7.12 -23.96
CA ALA A 50 -1.42 8.21 -24.26
C ALA A 50 -1.09 9.53 -23.55
N LEU A 51 -0.45 9.51 -22.37
CA LEU A 51 -0.06 10.71 -21.60
C LEU A 51 1.39 11.16 -21.82
N ALA A 52 2.20 10.40 -22.57
CA ALA A 52 3.60 10.73 -22.84
C ALA A 52 3.79 11.98 -23.73
N GLU A 53 2.74 12.53 -24.34
CA GLU A 53 2.84 13.71 -25.21
C GLU A 53 2.67 15.07 -24.50
N ASP A 54 2.10 15.20 -23.28
CA ASP A 54 1.65 16.53 -22.82
C ASP A 54 2.18 17.08 -21.47
N LEU A 55 2.72 16.27 -20.53
CA LEU A 55 2.84 16.78 -19.14
C LEU A 55 4.20 16.75 -18.43
N GLY A 56 5.29 16.27 -19.03
CA GLY A 56 6.64 16.48 -18.47
C GLY A 56 6.80 16.10 -16.98
N LYS A 57 6.80 14.78 -16.70
CA LYS A 57 6.96 14.07 -15.40
C LYS A 57 5.65 13.78 -14.64
N PRO A 58 5.48 12.56 -14.07
CA PRO A 58 4.16 11.95 -13.88
C PRO A 58 3.57 12.26 -12.49
N ALA A 59 2.47 13.00 -12.45
CA ALA A 59 1.71 13.30 -11.23
C ALA A 59 1.19 12.03 -10.50
N GLU A 60 1.16 10.89 -11.18
CA GLU A 60 0.58 9.62 -10.70
C GLU A 60 1.48 8.84 -9.73
N GLN A 61 2.81 8.90 -9.88
CA GLN A 61 3.73 8.22 -8.94
C GLN A 61 3.68 8.87 -7.55
N VAL A 62 3.56 10.19 -7.52
CA VAL A 62 3.40 10.98 -6.28
C VAL A 62 2.12 10.56 -5.55
N LEU A 63 1.03 10.32 -6.28
CA LEU A 63 -0.25 9.91 -5.69
C LEU A 63 -0.20 8.51 -5.06
N GLY A 64 0.50 7.55 -5.67
CA GLY A 64 0.63 6.19 -5.13
C GLY A 64 1.48 6.12 -3.86
N GLU A 65 2.59 6.87 -3.83
CA GLU A 65 3.43 7.02 -2.64
C GLU A 65 2.66 7.69 -1.48
N ASP A 66 1.89 8.75 -1.79
CA ASP A 66 1.06 9.45 -0.80
C ASP A 66 -0.03 8.55 -0.19
N ILE A 67 -0.63 7.68 -1.01
CA ILE A 67 -1.64 6.71 -0.55
C ILE A 67 -1.03 5.70 0.41
N VAL A 68 0.07 5.06 0.01
CA VAL A 68 0.69 4.01 0.84
C VAL A 68 1.31 4.60 2.11
N GLU A 69 1.84 5.82 2.06
CA GLU A 69 2.34 6.54 3.23
C GLU A 69 1.21 6.93 4.19
N SER A 70 0.09 7.43 3.67
CA SER A 70 -1.09 7.75 4.48
C SER A 70 -1.64 6.51 5.19
N ALA A 71 -1.68 5.39 4.49
CA ALA A 71 -2.08 4.10 5.07
C ALA A 71 -1.07 3.62 6.13
N ALA A 72 0.23 3.74 5.88
CA ALA A 72 1.26 3.38 6.85
C ALA A 72 1.21 4.23 8.13
N ARG A 73 0.99 5.54 7.99
CA ARG A 73 0.79 6.47 9.12
C ARG A 73 -0.43 6.08 9.95
N ARG A 74 -1.53 5.72 9.30
CA ARG A 74 -2.74 5.23 9.97
C ARG A 74 -2.48 3.93 10.75
N ALA A 75 -1.83 2.95 10.13
CA ALA A 75 -1.49 1.69 10.78
C ALA A 75 -0.60 1.90 12.02
N ARG A 76 0.47 2.69 11.88
CA ARG A 76 1.39 3.01 12.98
C ARG A 76 0.72 3.77 14.12
N ALA A 77 -0.22 4.67 13.81
CA ALA A 77 -0.98 5.38 14.84
C ALA A 77 -1.94 4.46 15.61
N ARG A 78 -2.48 3.43 14.96
CA ARG A 78 -3.42 2.47 15.56
C ARG A 78 -2.72 1.42 16.42
N ARG A 79 -1.59 0.89 15.95
CA ARG A 79 -0.79 -0.17 16.59
C ARG A 79 0.72 0.13 16.46
N PRO A 80 1.29 0.95 17.35
CA PRO A 80 2.71 1.31 17.33
C PRO A 80 3.68 0.11 17.44
N GLU A 81 3.22 -0.98 18.05
CA GLU A 81 3.97 -2.22 18.24
C GLU A 81 4.12 -3.07 16.96
N VAL A 82 3.28 -2.84 15.94
CA VAL A 82 3.31 -3.60 14.69
C VAL A 82 4.41 -3.07 13.78
N LYS A 83 5.27 -3.96 13.30
CA LYS A 83 6.27 -3.64 12.28
C LYS A 83 5.58 -3.45 10.92
N VAL A 84 5.53 -2.21 10.45
CA VAL A 84 4.88 -1.83 9.18
C VAL A 84 5.88 -1.67 8.06
N SER A 85 5.63 -2.34 6.93
CA SER A 85 6.35 -2.19 5.66
C SER A 85 5.39 -1.81 4.53
N THR A 86 5.88 -1.10 3.52
CA THR A 86 5.08 -0.61 2.39
C THR A 86 5.69 -1.08 1.08
N GLU A 87 4.85 -1.42 0.12
CA GLU A 87 5.23 -1.86 -1.21
C GLU A 87 4.30 -1.20 -2.24
N VAL A 88 4.88 -0.61 -3.28
CA VAL A 88 4.16 -0.10 -4.44
C VAL A 88 4.46 -1.05 -5.59
N VAL A 89 3.46 -1.80 -6.04
CA VAL A 89 3.61 -2.85 -7.05
C VAL A 89 3.08 -2.34 -8.40
N PRO A 90 3.93 -2.29 -9.43
CA PRO A 90 3.54 -1.83 -10.77
C PRO A 90 3.01 -2.93 -11.73
N GLU A 91 2.66 -4.14 -11.28
CA GLU A 91 2.35 -5.29 -12.17
C GLU A 91 0.98 -5.98 -11.95
N GLU A 92 0.49 -6.66 -13.00
CA GLU A 92 -0.61 -7.65 -12.93
C GLU A 92 -0.11 -8.96 -12.29
N PRO A 93 -0.91 -9.66 -11.46
CA PRO A 93 -0.59 -11.01 -11.02
C PRO A 93 -0.65 -11.99 -12.21
N GLU A 94 0.37 -12.86 -12.34
CA GLU A 94 0.44 -13.95 -13.33
C GLU A 94 -0.70 -14.98 -13.20
#